data_AF-A0A3N1GTJ4-F1
#
_entry.id   AF-A0A3N1GTJ4-F1
#
_cell.length_a   1.000
_cell.length_b   1.000
_cell.length_c   1.000
_cell.angle_alpha   90.00
_cell.angle_beta   90.00
_cell.angle_gamma   90.00
#
_symmetry.space_group_name_H-M   'P 1'
#
loop_
_entity.id
_entity.type
_entity.pdbx_description
1 polymer ?
#
loop_
_entity_poly.entity_id
_entity_poly.type
_entity_poly.pdbx_seq_one_letter_code
_entity_poly.pdbx_strand_id
1 'polypeptide(L)'
;MAQTPRELAPNTSARHYFGAHLRRMREERGWSQAQLGQRLHVSADLIAKVEKAMRWPTGEFAAACDATLDTGGTLSKLTPLIDIERCQERTAATATAQAVRAAIAQQRSGNPPTVSRPAASSRASVRSGTVQAGDMASTLPGVELTAPPPAWPVDRLLTLPQGKALPATTLTLTDTSSLPASHAAVQPGRVGRFHAAASGLRDLAVVEIPTDEGPAVAVATSPAFGMVSPAYRLDAFTLGILWALCGMDDALLADDAALAESIPKLRRYAELPGSAVGRAVAADLNPLSQMWLGSDFCARYISHRLETATDQPIFWTREQYGEEASTWLLFRHKIDYLRATSGRFTTPTAPANRVFCIPETAVQTSPLAERVLLLLSAAFMESLHIAVHVSADPAYATVEGFVLSPQAQVILANWVRADGLWHVDALDRRTALRRYDDVARGGQADAITAAPHSNQRLQGLAEYLDLNWTWLRRRCTELSTVGIEGMIRPRSRLLSTDGINAACRYLARLT
;
A
#
# COMPACT_ATOMS: atom_id res chain seq x y z
N MET A 1 -29.84 29.96 3.98
CA MET A 1 -28.70 29.51 4.83
C MET A 1 -27.50 29.29 3.94
N ALA A 2 -26.40 30.02 4.16
CA ALA A 2 -25.17 29.80 3.40
C ALA A 2 -24.62 28.41 3.79
N GLN A 3 -24.52 27.50 2.83
CA GLN A 3 -23.82 26.22 3.04
C GLN A 3 -22.37 26.55 3.41
N THR A 4 -21.88 26.00 4.52
CA THR A 4 -20.46 26.05 4.88
C THR A 4 -19.65 25.53 3.69
N PRO A 5 -18.68 26.29 3.16
CA PRO A 5 -17.90 25.85 2.01
C PRO A 5 -17.26 24.50 2.31
N ARG A 6 -17.48 23.51 1.44
CA ARG A 6 -16.84 22.19 1.57
C ARG A 6 -15.33 22.36 1.50
N GLU A 7 -14.64 21.91 2.54
CA GLU A 7 -13.19 21.89 2.64
C GLU A 7 -12.61 21.09 1.46
N LEU A 8 -11.66 21.70 0.74
CA LEU A 8 -10.97 21.02 -0.36
C LEU A 8 -9.75 20.29 0.18
N ALA A 9 -9.41 19.16 -0.44
CA ALA A 9 -8.23 18.38 -0.12
C ALA A 9 -7.16 18.55 -1.22
N PRO A 10 -6.42 19.69 -1.25
CA PRO A 10 -5.41 19.98 -2.28
C PRO A 10 -4.31 18.91 -2.39
N ASN A 11 -4.12 18.12 -1.33
CA ASN A 11 -3.04 17.15 -1.20
C ASN A 11 -3.44 15.73 -1.65
N THR A 12 -4.63 15.54 -2.22
CA THR A 12 -5.15 14.21 -2.59
C THR A 12 -4.64 13.74 -3.95
N SER A 13 -4.67 14.59 -4.98
CA SER A 13 -4.21 14.26 -6.33
C SER A 13 -3.94 15.53 -7.16
N ALA A 14 -3.33 15.42 -8.34
CA ALA A 14 -3.06 16.60 -9.17
C ALA A 14 -4.34 17.30 -9.63
N ARG A 15 -5.40 16.53 -9.90
CA ARG A 15 -6.74 17.06 -10.16
C ARG A 15 -7.31 17.84 -8.96
N HIS A 16 -7.10 17.36 -7.73
CA HIS A 16 -7.52 18.06 -6.51
C HIS A 16 -6.70 19.32 -6.23
N TYR A 17 -5.39 19.25 -6.47
CA TYR A 17 -4.50 20.40 -6.35
C TYR A 17 -4.89 21.52 -7.32
N PHE A 18 -5.15 21.17 -8.58
CA PHE A 18 -5.66 22.12 -9.59
C PHE A 18 -6.94 22.79 -9.11
N GLY A 19 -7.92 22.00 -8.65
CA GLY A 19 -9.20 22.52 -8.18
C GLY A 19 -9.06 23.48 -6.99
N ALA A 20 -8.19 23.16 -6.03
CA ALA A 20 -7.91 24.01 -4.88
C ALA A 20 -7.14 25.29 -5.24
N HIS A 21 -6.15 25.21 -6.13
CA HIS A 21 -5.43 26.38 -6.62
C HIS A 21 -6.33 27.32 -7.42
N LEU A 22 -7.21 26.78 -8.27
CA LEU A 22 -8.21 27.57 -8.99
C LEU A 22 -9.13 28.31 -8.01
N ARG A 23 -9.61 27.62 -6.96
CA ARG A 23 -10.44 28.23 -5.91
C ARG A 23 -9.70 29.36 -5.21
N ARG A 24 -8.46 29.13 -4.76
CA ARG A 24 -7.64 30.12 -4.06
C ARG A 24 -7.42 31.37 -4.92
N MET A 25 -6.99 31.22 -6.17
CA MET A 25 -6.73 32.34 -7.08
C MET A 25 -7.99 33.14 -7.45
N ARG A 26 -9.15 32.46 -7.48
CA ARG A 26 -10.45 33.10 -7.65
C ARG A 26 -10.83 33.92 -6.41
N GLU A 27 -10.63 33.38 -5.23
CA GLU A 27 -10.96 34.01 -3.95
C GLU A 27 -10.05 35.18 -3.62
N GLU A 28 -8.76 35.11 -3.96
CA GLU A 28 -7.80 36.22 -3.86
C GLU A 28 -8.22 37.45 -4.69
N ARG A 29 -9.01 37.24 -5.74
CA ARG A 29 -9.59 38.31 -6.56
C ARG A 29 -10.99 38.72 -6.13
N GLY A 30 -11.53 38.12 -5.06
CA GLY A 30 -12.88 38.37 -4.56
C GLY A 30 -13.98 37.91 -5.53
N TRP A 31 -13.70 36.96 -6.42
CA TRP A 31 -14.67 36.51 -7.43
C TRP A 31 -15.47 35.29 -6.94
N SER A 32 -16.76 35.27 -7.24
CA SER A 32 -17.61 34.07 -7.12
C SER A 32 -17.37 33.10 -8.30
N GLN A 33 -17.78 31.83 -8.13
CA GLN A 33 -17.72 30.83 -9.21
C GLN A 33 -18.50 31.28 -10.47
N ALA A 34 -19.62 31.99 -10.28
CA ALA A 34 -20.40 32.57 -11.39
C ALA A 34 -19.65 33.70 -12.11
N GLN A 35 -18.95 34.56 -11.36
CA GLN A 35 -18.14 35.65 -11.93
C GLN A 35 -16.91 35.14 -12.68
N LEU A 36 -16.27 34.07 -12.21
CA LEU A 36 -15.20 33.40 -12.94
C LEU A 36 -15.75 32.69 -14.18
N GLY A 37 -16.87 31.97 -14.04
CA GLY A 37 -17.54 31.29 -15.16
C GLY A 37 -17.93 32.26 -16.28
N GLN A 38 -18.47 33.43 -15.94
CA GLN A 38 -18.83 34.46 -16.93
C GLN A 38 -17.61 34.96 -17.72
N ARG A 39 -16.46 35.16 -17.06
CA ARG A 39 -15.22 35.61 -17.70
C ARG A 39 -14.57 34.54 -18.58
N LEU A 40 -14.76 33.27 -18.21
CA LEU A 40 -14.27 32.10 -18.95
C LEU A 40 -15.26 31.57 -20.00
N HIS A 41 -16.44 32.17 -20.13
CA HIS A 41 -17.55 31.68 -20.95
C HIS A 41 -17.96 30.23 -20.64
N VAL A 42 -17.94 29.84 -19.35
CA VAL A 42 -18.37 28.52 -18.86
C VAL A 42 -19.39 28.63 -17.71
N SER A 43 -20.10 27.54 -17.41
CA SER A 43 -21.06 27.52 -16.31
C SER A 43 -20.37 27.54 -14.94
N ALA A 44 -21.03 28.16 -13.96
CA ALA A 44 -20.59 28.13 -12.55
C ALA A 44 -20.51 26.68 -12.01
N ASP A 45 -21.38 25.79 -12.50
CA ASP A 45 -21.37 24.36 -12.16
C ASP A 45 -20.10 23.65 -12.65
N LEU A 46 -19.60 23.97 -13.85
CA LEU A 46 -18.34 23.43 -14.33
C LEU A 46 -17.18 23.87 -13.43
N ILE A 47 -17.12 25.16 -13.07
CA ILE A 47 -16.13 25.68 -12.11
C ILE A 47 -16.22 24.92 -10.80
N ALA A 48 -17.43 24.75 -10.25
CA ALA A 48 -17.63 24.03 -9.00
C ALA A 48 -17.19 22.56 -9.06
N LYS A 49 -17.44 21.87 -10.19
CA LYS A 49 -17.02 20.48 -10.39
C LYS A 49 -15.51 20.34 -10.56
N VAL A 50 -14.87 21.28 -11.26
CA VAL A 50 -13.40 21.30 -11.40
C VAL A 50 -12.74 21.62 -10.06
N GLU A 51 -13.24 22.62 -9.32
CA GLU A 51 -12.73 22.95 -7.98
C GLU A 51 -12.85 21.78 -7.00
N LYS A 52 -13.89 20.95 -7.13
CA LYS A 52 -14.12 19.75 -6.31
C LYS A 52 -13.44 18.49 -6.84
N ALA A 53 -12.61 18.59 -7.88
CA ALA A 53 -11.97 17.46 -8.55
C ALA A 53 -12.95 16.41 -9.13
N MET A 54 -14.21 16.76 -9.34
CA MET A 54 -15.23 15.89 -9.93
C MET A 54 -15.18 15.91 -11.46
N ARG A 55 -14.55 16.92 -12.05
CA ARG A 55 -14.36 17.06 -13.49
C ARG A 55 -12.90 17.35 -13.81
N TRP A 56 -12.36 16.59 -14.75
CA TRP A 56 -11.02 16.80 -15.31
C TRP A 56 -10.94 18.16 -16.04
N PRO A 57 -10.01 19.05 -15.66
CA PRO A 57 -9.75 20.25 -16.45
C PRO A 57 -9.05 19.88 -17.75
N THR A 58 -9.39 20.57 -18.84
CA THR A 58 -8.69 20.45 -20.13
C THR A 58 -7.54 21.45 -20.19
N GLY A 59 -6.57 21.22 -21.08
CA GLY A 59 -5.48 22.18 -21.30
C GLY A 59 -5.98 23.55 -21.76
N GLU A 60 -6.99 23.58 -22.64
CA GLU A 60 -7.65 24.83 -23.05
C GLU A 60 -8.30 25.56 -21.87
N PHE A 61 -8.97 24.82 -20.97
CA PHE A 61 -9.58 25.38 -19.78
C PHE A 61 -8.53 25.96 -18.82
N ALA A 62 -7.41 25.25 -18.62
CA ALA A 62 -6.31 25.71 -17.78
C ALA A 62 -5.65 26.99 -18.33
N ALA A 63 -5.42 27.05 -19.65
CA ALA A 63 -4.90 28.23 -20.32
C ALA A 63 -5.84 29.43 -20.24
N ALA A 64 -7.14 29.21 -20.42
CA ALA A 64 -8.15 30.26 -20.26
C ALA A 64 -8.21 30.79 -18.83
N CYS A 65 -8.11 29.91 -17.83
CA CYS A 65 -8.01 30.30 -16.43
C CYS A 65 -6.76 31.14 -16.17
N ASP A 66 -5.61 30.75 -16.70
CA ASP A 66 -4.36 31.48 -16.52
C ASP A 66 -4.39 32.89 -17.13
N ALA A 67 -4.98 33.03 -18.32
CA ALA A 67 -5.17 34.33 -18.96
C ALA A 67 -6.14 35.24 -18.18
N THR A 68 -7.20 34.65 -17.63
CA THR A 68 -8.27 35.40 -16.93
C THR A 68 -7.88 35.77 -15.50
N LEU A 69 -7.10 34.91 -14.84
CA LEU A 69 -6.61 35.07 -13.48
C LEU A 69 -5.14 35.51 -13.46
N ASP A 70 -4.59 35.99 -14.57
CA ASP A 70 -3.20 36.50 -14.69
C ASP A 70 -2.20 35.73 -13.82
N THR A 71 -2.14 34.42 -14.01
CA THR A 71 -1.46 33.48 -13.10
C THR A 71 -0.03 33.12 -13.56
N GLY A 72 0.42 33.69 -14.68
CA GLY A 72 1.71 33.34 -15.29
C GLY A 72 1.82 31.88 -15.76
N GLY A 73 0.70 31.26 -16.17
CA GLY A 73 0.70 29.89 -16.69
C GLY A 73 0.68 28.78 -15.61
N THR A 74 0.39 29.15 -14.37
CA THR A 74 0.47 28.22 -13.21
C THR A 74 -0.49 27.04 -13.34
N LEU A 75 -1.72 27.24 -13.82
CA LEU A 75 -2.70 26.16 -13.97
C LEU A 75 -2.40 25.31 -15.21
N SER A 76 -1.95 25.91 -16.30
CA SER A 76 -1.57 25.21 -17.54
C SER A 76 -0.41 24.25 -17.30
N LYS A 77 0.55 24.62 -16.44
CA LYS A 77 1.68 23.77 -16.02
C LYS A 77 1.24 22.50 -15.29
N LEU A 78 0.04 22.47 -14.70
CA LEU A 78 -0.53 21.29 -14.04
C LEU A 78 -1.21 20.32 -15.01
N THR A 79 -1.56 20.76 -16.23
CA THR A 79 -2.26 19.91 -17.22
C THR A 79 -1.55 18.58 -17.51
N PRO A 80 -0.21 18.53 -17.66
CA PRO A 80 0.48 17.26 -17.87
C PRO A 80 0.38 16.28 -16.69
N LEU A 81 0.37 16.77 -15.43
CA LEU A 81 0.14 15.93 -14.25
C LEU A 81 -1.25 15.30 -14.29
N ILE A 82 -2.24 16.13 -14.62
CA ILE A 82 -3.64 15.75 -14.72
C ILE A 82 -3.82 14.73 -15.85
N ASP A 83 -3.07 14.86 -16.94
CA ASP A 83 -3.05 13.91 -18.04
C ASP A 83 -2.40 12.58 -17.67
N ILE A 84 -1.30 12.60 -16.90
CA ILE A 84 -0.67 11.40 -16.35
C ILE A 84 -1.63 10.69 -15.40
N GLU A 85 -2.21 11.40 -14.41
CA GLU A 85 -3.19 10.85 -13.46
C GLU A 85 -4.40 10.27 -14.21
N ARG A 86 -4.91 10.97 -15.23
CA ARG A 86 -6.00 10.51 -16.09
C ARG A 86 -5.62 9.30 -16.93
N CYS A 87 -4.38 9.23 -17.42
CA CYS A 87 -3.86 8.08 -18.17
C CYS A 87 -3.70 6.85 -17.25
N GLN A 88 -3.24 7.06 -16.02
CA GLN A 88 -3.12 6.03 -14.99
C GLN A 88 -4.50 5.49 -14.60
N GLU A 89 -5.49 6.36 -14.31
CA GLU A 89 -6.88 5.93 -14.04
C GLU A 89 -7.46 5.12 -15.22
N ARG A 90 -7.22 5.56 -16.47
CA ARG A 90 -7.68 4.84 -17.68
C ARG A 90 -6.98 3.51 -17.89
N THR A 91 -5.68 3.46 -17.65
CA THR A 91 -4.87 2.23 -17.80
C THR A 91 -5.23 1.23 -16.73
N ALA A 92 -5.41 1.68 -15.48
CA ALA A 92 -5.94 0.86 -14.39
C ALA A 92 -7.33 0.31 -14.73
N ALA A 93 -8.26 1.16 -15.18
CA ALA A 93 -9.60 0.72 -15.61
C ALA A 93 -9.54 -0.29 -16.77
N THR A 94 -8.63 -0.10 -17.73
CA THR A 94 -8.45 -1.01 -18.88
C THR A 94 -7.82 -2.33 -18.46
N ALA A 95 -6.82 -2.31 -17.59
CA ALA A 95 -6.18 -3.50 -17.02
C ALA A 95 -7.18 -4.30 -16.16
N THR A 96 -8.00 -3.61 -15.34
CA THR A 96 -9.10 -4.24 -14.61
C THR A 96 -10.12 -4.87 -15.57
N ALA A 97 -10.52 -4.17 -16.63
CA ALA A 97 -11.46 -4.71 -17.62
C ALA A 97 -10.86 -5.92 -18.39
N GLN A 98 -9.57 -5.89 -18.71
CA GLN A 98 -8.86 -7.00 -19.34
C GLN A 98 -8.72 -8.21 -18.41
N ALA A 99 -8.38 -7.98 -17.14
CA ALA A 99 -8.33 -9.03 -16.12
C ALA A 99 -9.70 -9.67 -15.90
N VAL A 100 -10.77 -8.87 -15.85
CA VAL A 100 -12.16 -9.37 -15.76
C VAL A 100 -12.52 -10.21 -17.00
N ARG A 101 -12.19 -9.75 -18.21
CA ARG A 101 -12.43 -10.52 -19.44
C ARG A 101 -11.61 -11.82 -19.49
N ALA A 102 -10.36 -11.78 -19.06
CA ALA A 102 -9.48 -12.96 -18.99
C ALA A 102 -9.99 -13.97 -17.96
N ALA A 103 -10.47 -13.51 -16.80
CA ALA A 103 -11.08 -14.36 -15.78
C ALA A 103 -12.37 -15.04 -16.29
N ILE A 104 -13.22 -14.30 -17.01
CA ILE A 104 -14.44 -14.84 -17.66
C ILE A 104 -14.08 -15.87 -18.75
N ALA A 105 -13.00 -15.64 -19.51
CA ALA A 105 -12.52 -16.57 -20.53
C ALA A 105 -11.90 -17.84 -19.93
N GLN A 106 -11.14 -17.72 -18.83
CA GLN A 106 -10.55 -18.86 -18.12
C GLN A 106 -11.60 -19.73 -17.43
N GLN A 107 -12.64 -19.12 -16.83
CA GLN A 107 -13.79 -19.85 -16.28
C GLN A 107 -14.57 -20.64 -17.35
N ARG A 108 -14.53 -20.20 -18.61
CA ARG A 108 -15.19 -20.88 -19.73
C ARG A 108 -14.33 -21.96 -20.40
N SER A 109 -13.00 -21.91 -20.24
CA SER A 109 -12.07 -22.71 -21.05
C SER A 109 -11.56 -23.99 -20.38
N GLY A 110 -11.65 -24.17 -19.06
CA GLY A 110 -11.38 -25.45 -18.39
C GLY A 110 -10.02 -26.14 -18.68
N ASN A 111 -8.98 -25.45 -19.16
CA ASN A 111 -7.68 -26.06 -19.48
C ASN A 111 -6.49 -25.21 -18.99
N PRO A 112 -5.39 -25.82 -18.49
CA PRO A 112 -4.26 -25.12 -17.89
C PRO A 112 -3.28 -24.54 -18.95
N PRO A 113 -2.56 -23.44 -18.64
CA PRO A 113 -1.69 -22.76 -19.60
C PRO A 113 -0.29 -23.37 -19.68
N THR A 114 0.17 -23.64 -20.90
CA THR A 114 1.56 -23.95 -21.25
C THR A 114 2.35 -22.64 -21.42
N VAL A 115 3.46 -22.49 -20.68
CA VAL A 115 4.31 -21.29 -20.74
C VAL A 115 5.57 -21.55 -21.56
N SER A 116 5.75 -20.79 -22.63
CA SER A 116 6.96 -20.75 -23.46
C SER A 116 7.93 -19.69 -22.94
N ARG A 117 9.21 -20.06 -22.78
CA ARG A 117 10.30 -19.27 -22.17
C ARG A 117 11.00 -18.35 -23.18
N PRO A 118 11.30 -17.07 -22.88
CA PRO A 118 12.26 -16.28 -23.66
C PRO A 118 13.70 -16.46 -23.18
N ALA A 119 14.64 -16.31 -24.11
CA ALA A 119 16.08 -16.56 -23.95
C ALA A 119 16.82 -15.45 -23.16
N ALA A 120 17.90 -15.89 -22.50
CA ALA A 120 18.81 -15.06 -21.70
C ALA A 120 19.66 -14.11 -22.58
N SER A 121 19.88 -12.88 -22.11
CA SER A 121 20.90 -11.96 -22.66
C SER A 121 21.99 -11.64 -21.64
N SER A 122 23.17 -11.39 -22.19
CA SER A 122 24.51 -11.55 -21.64
C SER A 122 25.04 -10.41 -20.76
N ARG A 123 25.97 -10.77 -19.87
CA ARG A 123 26.84 -9.90 -19.04
C ARG A 123 27.61 -8.87 -19.87
N ALA A 124 27.74 -7.64 -19.34
CA ALA A 124 28.69 -6.63 -19.82
C ALA A 124 29.48 -6.00 -18.66
N SER A 125 30.73 -5.64 -18.97
CA SER A 125 31.85 -5.27 -18.10
C SER A 125 31.81 -3.82 -17.60
N VAL A 126 32.35 -3.59 -16.39
CA VAL A 126 32.38 -2.30 -15.66
C VAL A 126 33.62 -1.48 -16.02
N ARG A 127 33.45 -0.17 -16.27
CA ARG A 127 34.50 0.86 -16.22
C ARG A 127 34.05 2.03 -15.37
N SER A 128 34.95 2.49 -14.49
CA SER A 128 34.76 3.55 -13.49
C SER A 128 34.37 4.91 -14.08
N GLY A 129 33.34 5.52 -13.52
CA GLY A 129 32.91 6.90 -13.75
C GLY A 129 31.77 7.26 -12.79
N THR A 130 31.69 8.53 -12.36
CA THR A 130 30.63 9.17 -11.55
C THR A 130 29.26 8.48 -11.64
N VAL A 131 28.70 8.08 -10.50
CA VAL A 131 27.42 7.36 -10.38
C VAL A 131 26.31 8.16 -11.06
N GLN A 132 25.89 7.73 -12.25
CA GLN A 132 24.70 8.26 -12.92
C GLN A 132 23.48 7.52 -12.40
N ALA A 133 22.33 8.22 -12.40
CA ALA A 133 21.03 7.72 -11.95
C ALA A 133 20.54 6.39 -12.60
N GLY A 134 21.25 5.87 -13.60
CA GLY A 134 21.05 4.53 -14.17
C GLY A 134 21.45 3.38 -13.25
N ASP A 135 22.32 3.59 -12.26
CA ASP A 135 22.77 2.53 -11.33
C ASP A 135 21.76 2.22 -10.20
N MET A 136 20.79 3.11 -9.95
CA MET A 136 19.70 2.84 -9.00
C MET A 136 18.59 1.97 -9.62
N ALA A 137 18.34 2.12 -10.92
CA ALA A 137 17.31 1.36 -11.63
C ALA A 137 17.73 -0.10 -11.90
N SER A 138 19.04 -0.38 -11.94
CA SER A 138 19.59 -1.73 -12.15
C SER A 138 19.49 -2.64 -10.91
N THR A 139 19.24 -2.06 -9.73
CA THR A 139 19.17 -2.78 -8.44
C THR A 139 17.75 -3.00 -7.92
N LEU A 140 16.75 -2.33 -8.50
CA LEU A 140 15.35 -2.36 -8.04
C LEU A 140 14.40 -2.71 -9.21
N PRO A 141 14.02 -4.00 -9.38
CA PRO A 141 13.18 -4.45 -10.49
C PRO A 141 11.83 -3.71 -10.53
N GLY A 142 11.48 -3.16 -11.70
CA GLY A 142 10.18 -2.51 -11.94
C GLY A 142 10.04 -1.07 -11.43
N VAL A 143 11.12 -0.47 -10.91
CA VAL A 143 11.16 0.94 -10.56
C VAL A 143 11.69 1.74 -11.74
N GLU A 144 10.93 2.75 -12.18
CA GLU A 144 11.35 3.62 -13.27
C GLU A 144 11.72 5.00 -12.74
N LEU A 145 12.93 5.45 -13.07
CA LEU A 145 13.36 6.81 -12.82
C LEU A 145 13.35 7.58 -14.15
N THR A 146 12.42 8.52 -14.29
CA THR A 146 12.24 9.28 -15.53
C THR A 146 12.48 10.78 -15.34
N ALA A 147 12.84 11.46 -16.43
CA ALA A 147 12.88 12.91 -16.43
C ALA A 147 11.45 13.47 -16.37
N PRO A 148 11.21 14.55 -15.61
CA PRO A 148 9.90 15.17 -15.55
C PRO A 148 9.58 15.90 -16.85
N PRO A 149 8.29 16.19 -17.11
CA PRO A 149 7.90 17.03 -18.23
C PRO A 149 8.59 18.41 -18.22
N PRO A 150 8.82 19.04 -19.39
CA PRO A 150 9.42 20.36 -19.48
C PRO A 150 8.69 21.40 -18.61
N ALA A 151 9.46 22.26 -17.93
CA ALA A 151 8.98 23.35 -17.04
C ALA A 151 8.41 22.93 -15.67
N TRP A 152 8.60 21.68 -15.24
CA TRP A 152 8.31 21.28 -13.85
C TRP A 152 9.42 21.67 -12.87
N PRO A 153 9.10 22.06 -11.62
CA PRO A 153 10.05 22.37 -10.57
C PRO A 153 10.51 21.09 -9.83
N VAL A 154 10.69 20.00 -10.57
CA VAL A 154 11.22 18.73 -10.04
C VAL A 154 12.30 18.26 -10.99
N ASP A 155 13.18 17.40 -10.50
CA ASP A 155 14.34 16.92 -11.24
C ASP A 155 14.12 15.52 -11.79
N ARG A 156 13.42 14.65 -11.06
CA ARG A 156 13.13 13.27 -11.48
C ARG A 156 11.76 12.80 -10.99
N LEU A 157 11.23 11.79 -11.67
CA LEU A 157 10.04 11.05 -11.26
C LEU A 157 10.43 9.62 -10.96
N LEU A 158 10.07 9.13 -9.77
CA LEU A 158 10.25 7.74 -9.36
C LEU A 158 8.90 7.03 -9.42
N THR A 159 8.71 6.19 -10.42
CA THR A 159 7.49 5.39 -10.57
C THR A 159 7.68 4.03 -9.91
N LEU A 160 6.87 3.78 -8.88
CA LEU A 160 6.78 2.49 -8.21
C LEU A 160 6.01 1.50 -9.10
N PRO A 161 6.36 0.20 -9.07
CA PRO A 161 5.74 -0.80 -9.93
C PRO A 161 4.24 -0.94 -9.66
N GLN A 162 3.49 -1.35 -10.69
CA GLN A 162 2.11 -1.79 -10.53
C GLN A 162 2.07 -3.19 -9.90
N GLY A 163 1.36 -3.35 -8.78
CA GLY A 163 1.04 -4.65 -8.18
C GLY A 163 -0.25 -5.24 -8.73
N LYS A 164 -0.59 -6.47 -8.32
CA LYS A 164 -1.91 -7.06 -8.66
C LYS A 164 -3.02 -6.42 -7.81
N ALA A 165 -2.70 -6.02 -6.58
CA ALA A 165 -3.60 -5.37 -5.63
C ALA A 165 -3.22 -3.91 -5.32
N LEU A 166 -1.95 -3.52 -5.52
CA LEU A 166 -1.48 -2.15 -5.29
C LEU A 166 -1.40 -1.34 -6.60
N PRO A 167 -1.95 -0.11 -6.64
CA PRO A 167 -1.83 0.75 -7.81
C PRO A 167 -0.40 1.26 -7.99
N ALA A 168 -0.01 1.52 -9.24
CA ALA A 168 1.22 2.24 -9.53
C ALA A 168 1.16 3.64 -8.89
N THR A 169 2.26 4.07 -8.30
CA THR A 169 2.38 5.39 -7.67
C THR A 169 3.64 6.06 -8.15
N THR A 170 3.56 7.34 -8.53
CA THR A 170 4.71 8.14 -8.94
C THR A 170 5.06 9.14 -7.84
N LEU A 171 6.32 9.14 -7.43
CA LEU A 171 6.89 10.07 -6.47
C LEU A 171 7.74 11.11 -7.21
N THR A 172 7.63 12.38 -6.82
CA THR A 172 8.42 13.47 -7.41
C THR A 172 9.68 13.73 -6.61
N LEU A 173 10.82 13.88 -7.30
CA LEU A 173 12.14 14.15 -6.70
C LEU A 173 12.66 15.49 -7.23
N THR A 174 13.10 16.41 -6.36
CA THR A 174 13.71 17.71 -6.75
C THR A 174 15.14 17.82 -6.16
N ASP A 175 15.97 18.67 -6.76
CA ASP A 175 17.31 19.12 -6.40
C ASP A 175 17.23 20.58 -5.93
N THR A 176 17.82 20.87 -4.77
CA THR A 176 17.80 22.22 -4.17
C THR A 176 18.98 23.09 -4.46
N SER A 177 19.91 22.63 -5.30
CA SER A 177 20.97 23.50 -5.79
C SER A 177 20.45 24.79 -6.47
N SER A 178 19.15 24.83 -6.84
CA SER A 178 18.49 25.93 -7.57
C SER A 178 17.41 26.72 -6.80
N LEU A 179 17.02 26.34 -5.56
CA LEU A 179 15.95 27.04 -4.82
C LEU A 179 16.48 28.29 -4.07
N PRO A 180 15.74 29.43 -4.07
CA PRO A 180 16.13 30.61 -3.31
C PRO A 180 16.14 30.33 -1.80
N ALA A 181 17.14 30.89 -1.11
CA ALA A 181 17.44 30.67 0.31
C ALA A 181 16.28 30.94 1.29
N SER A 182 15.20 31.60 0.84
CA SER A 182 13.99 31.85 1.64
C SER A 182 13.10 30.61 1.87
N HIS A 183 13.31 29.51 1.13
CA HIS A 183 12.67 28.21 1.39
C HIS A 183 13.59 27.18 2.07
N ALA A 184 14.90 27.47 2.11
CA ALA A 184 15.87 26.64 2.80
C ALA A 184 15.91 27.05 4.27
N ALA A 185 15.43 26.18 5.17
CA ALA A 185 15.85 26.27 6.56
C ALA A 185 17.37 26.09 6.59
N VAL A 186 18.08 27.20 6.82
CA VAL A 186 19.54 27.27 6.94
C VAL A 186 19.98 26.36 8.08
N GLN A 187 20.93 25.44 7.83
CA GLN A 187 22.01 25.12 8.78
C GLN A 187 23.22 24.41 8.11
N PRO A 188 24.43 24.55 8.70
CA PRO A 188 25.71 24.36 8.03
C PRO A 188 26.34 23.00 8.32
N GLY A 189 26.93 22.40 7.29
CA GLY A 189 27.80 21.23 7.43
C GLY A 189 27.59 20.24 6.29
N ARG A 190 28.65 19.98 5.53
CA ARG A 190 28.71 19.12 4.32
C ARG A 190 27.74 17.91 4.37
N VAL A 191 26.58 18.05 3.74
CA VAL A 191 25.69 16.94 3.35
C VAL A 191 25.41 17.11 1.86
N GLY A 192 25.43 15.98 1.14
CA GLY A 192 25.22 15.90 -0.31
C GLY A 192 23.89 16.52 -0.72
N ARG A 193 23.99 17.47 -1.65
CA ARG A 193 22.97 18.36 -2.21
C ARG A 193 21.81 17.62 -2.92
N PHE A 194 20.62 17.53 -2.32
CA PHE A 194 19.31 17.41 -3.02
C PHE A 194 18.17 17.74 -2.02
N HIS A 195 17.13 18.51 -2.38
CA HIS A 195 15.81 18.44 -1.71
C HIS A 195 14.69 18.34 -2.72
N ALA A 196 13.73 17.44 -2.45
CA ALA A 196 12.49 17.36 -3.18
C ALA A 196 11.42 18.32 -2.65
N ALA A 197 10.85 19.13 -3.53
CA ALA A 197 9.63 19.89 -3.28
C ALA A 197 8.86 20.02 -4.60
N ALA A 198 7.66 19.45 -4.68
CA ALA A 198 6.64 19.91 -5.60
C ALA A 198 5.24 19.48 -5.18
N SER A 199 4.40 20.50 -4.99
CA SER A 199 2.97 20.54 -5.27
C SER A 199 2.30 19.22 -5.70
N GLY A 200 1.63 18.55 -4.76
CA GLY A 200 0.42 17.76 -5.03
C GLY A 200 0.51 16.22 -4.98
N LEU A 201 1.69 15.61 -4.85
CA LEU A 201 1.85 14.15 -4.70
C LEU A 201 3.00 13.89 -3.71
N ARG A 202 2.67 13.54 -2.46
CA ARG A 202 3.57 13.23 -1.32
C ARG A 202 4.87 14.04 -1.25
N ASP A 203 4.98 14.92 -0.26
CA ASP A 203 6.21 15.64 0.04
C ASP A 203 7.34 14.69 0.52
N LEU A 204 8.01 13.97 -0.37
CA LEU A 204 9.13 13.08 -0.07
C LEU A 204 10.45 13.71 -0.54
N ALA A 205 11.18 14.29 0.42
CA ALA A 205 12.58 14.65 0.33
C ALA A 205 13.45 13.47 -0.11
N VAL A 206 14.39 13.71 -1.01
CA VAL A 206 15.44 12.74 -1.33
C VAL A 206 16.81 13.38 -1.15
N VAL A 207 17.68 12.70 -0.40
CA VAL A 207 19.02 13.19 -0.03
C VAL A 207 20.06 12.12 -0.31
N GLU A 208 21.18 12.52 -0.89
CA GLU A 208 22.34 11.63 -1.01
C GLU A 208 23.08 11.56 0.33
N ILE A 209 23.24 10.35 0.85
CA ILE A 209 23.89 10.07 2.12
C ILE A 209 25.20 9.29 1.86
N PRO A 210 26.28 9.61 2.59
CA PRO A 210 27.47 8.77 2.58
C PRO A 210 27.18 7.47 3.33
N THR A 211 27.59 6.34 2.79
CA THR A 211 27.56 5.03 3.47
C THR A 211 28.90 4.33 3.34
N ASP A 212 29.17 3.35 4.19
CA ASP A 212 30.39 2.53 4.13
C ASP A 212 30.53 1.76 2.80
N GLU A 213 29.41 1.54 2.10
CA GLU A 213 29.32 0.82 0.82
C GLU A 213 29.31 1.79 -0.39
N GLY A 214 29.44 3.11 -0.17
CA GLY A 214 29.39 4.16 -1.20
C GLY A 214 28.27 5.18 -0.99
N PRO A 215 28.09 6.16 -1.89
CA PRO A 215 26.95 7.07 -1.82
C PRO A 215 25.63 6.31 -2.01
N ALA A 216 24.65 6.58 -1.16
CA ALA A 216 23.30 6.03 -1.27
C ALA A 216 22.27 7.15 -1.24
N VAL A 217 21.03 6.83 -1.62
CA VAL A 217 19.93 7.79 -1.64
C VAL A 217 18.99 7.48 -0.48
N ALA A 218 18.56 8.47 0.29
CA ALA A 218 17.59 8.33 1.38
C ALA A 218 16.33 9.16 1.10
N VAL A 219 15.18 8.69 1.62
CA VAL A 219 13.86 9.33 1.40
C VAL A 219 13.24 9.77 2.74
N ALA A 220 12.66 10.97 2.83
CA ALA A 220 12.01 11.47 4.05
C ALA A 220 10.84 12.41 3.77
N THR A 221 9.94 12.62 4.74
CA THR A 221 8.86 13.63 4.59
C THR A 221 9.37 15.07 4.75
N SER A 222 8.81 16.03 3.99
CA SER A 222 9.20 17.45 3.99
C SER A 222 9.29 18.14 5.38
N PRO A 223 8.42 17.87 6.38
CA PRO A 223 8.54 18.49 7.70
C PRO A 223 9.79 18.05 8.50
N ALA A 224 10.47 16.97 8.08
CA ALA A 224 11.63 16.39 8.77
C ALA A 224 12.97 16.73 8.10
N PHE A 225 12.99 17.73 7.21
CA PHE A 225 14.13 18.00 6.30
C PHE A 225 15.49 18.20 7.00
N GLY A 226 15.50 18.63 8.27
CA GLY A 226 16.74 18.77 9.04
C GLY A 226 17.35 17.47 9.60
N MET A 227 16.72 16.29 9.40
CA MET A 227 17.05 15.04 10.12
C MET A 227 16.87 13.78 9.25
N VAL A 228 17.26 13.80 7.97
CA VAL A 228 17.18 12.57 7.14
C VAL A 228 18.14 11.52 7.70
N SER A 229 17.57 10.50 8.34
CA SER A 229 18.33 9.41 8.94
C SER A 229 18.94 8.52 7.85
N PRO A 230 20.20 8.08 7.98
CA PRO A 230 20.76 7.03 7.13
C PRO A 230 19.93 5.74 7.10
N ALA A 231 19.11 5.52 8.14
CA ALA A 231 18.16 4.42 8.19
C ALA A 231 17.14 4.46 7.03
N TYR A 232 16.84 5.62 6.45
CA TYR A 232 15.87 5.79 5.37
C TYR A 232 16.47 5.61 3.96
N ARG A 233 17.63 4.97 3.84
CA ARG A 233 18.20 4.60 2.53
C ARG A 233 17.16 3.86 1.67
N LEU A 234 17.12 4.21 0.40
CA LEU A 234 16.28 3.63 -0.62
C LEU A 234 16.94 2.36 -1.14
N ASP A 235 16.60 1.25 -0.49
CA ASP A 235 16.90 -0.10 -0.91
C ASP A 235 15.59 -0.91 -1.04
N ALA A 236 15.67 -2.19 -1.38
CA ALA A 236 14.48 -3.03 -1.55
C ALA A 236 13.58 -3.09 -0.30
N PHE A 237 14.15 -2.89 0.89
CA PHE A 237 13.42 -2.88 2.16
C PHE A 237 12.52 -1.64 2.24
N THR A 238 13.13 -0.46 2.12
CA THR A 238 12.43 0.83 2.15
C THR A 238 11.46 0.94 0.97
N LEU A 239 11.84 0.43 -0.21
CA LEU A 239 11.00 0.43 -1.40
C LEU A 239 9.70 -0.36 -1.16
N GLY A 240 9.76 -1.54 -0.53
CA GLY A 240 8.56 -2.31 -0.20
C GLY A 240 7.60 -1.52 0.71
N ILE A 241 8.13 -0.82 1.71
CA ILE A 241 7.34 0.02 2.60
C ILE A 241 6.70 1.18 1.84
N LEU A 242 7.49 1.90 1.02
CA LEU A 242 7.00 3.01 0.21
C LEU A 242 5.93 2.52 -0.77
N TRP A 243 6.17 1.42 -1.46
CA TRP A 243 5.22 0.85 -2.42
C TRP A 243 3.88 0.47 -1.78
N ALA A 244 3.91 -0.28 -0.67
CA ALA A 244 2.69 -0.65 0.04
C ALA A 244 1.96 0.56 0.62
N LEU A 245 2.66 1.41 1.38
CA LEU A 245 2.02 2.53 2.06
C LEU A 245 1.54 3.59 1.06
N CYS A 246 2.31 3.87 0.00
CA CYS A 246 1.90 4.83 -1.02
C CYS A 246 0.69 4.38 -1.81
N GLY A 247 0.75 3.16 -2.36
CA GLY A 247 -0.35 2.62 -3.15
C GLY A 247 -1.62 2.49 -2.32
N MET A 248 -1.51 2.09 -1.04
CA MET A 248 -2.67 1.97 -0.16
C MET A 248 -3.32 3.30 0.19
N ASP A 249 -2.50 4.26 0.56
CA ASP A 249 -2.97 5.55 1.06
C ASP A 249 -3.58 6.39 -0.07
N ASP A 250 -2.99 6.39 -1.27
CA ASP A 250 -3.56 7.10 -2.43
C ASP A 250 -4.94 6.54 -2.81
N ALA A 251 -5.06 5.21 -2.89
CA ALA A 251 -6.32 4.55 -3.23
C ALA A 251 -7.41 4.77 -2.18
N LEU A 252 -7.09 4.69 -0.88
CA LEU A 252 -8.08 4.89 0.17
C LEU A 252 -8.54 6.36 0.26
N LEU A 253 -7.65 7.32 -0.02
CA LEU A 253 -8.02 8.74 -0.06
C LEU A 253 -8.90 9.08 -1.26
N ALA A 254 -8.63 8.48 -2.41
CA ALA A 254 -9.44 8.68 -3.62
C ALA A 254 -10.93 8.33 -3.37
N ASP A 255 -11.19 7.34 -2.51
CA ASP A 255 -12.53 6.85 -2.23
C ASP A 255 -13.06 7.23 -0.83
N ASP A 256 -12.39 8.10 -0.05
CA ASP A 256 -12.71 8.29 1.39
C ASP A 256 -14.20 8.59 1.64
N ALA A 257 -14.81 9.45 0.82
CA ALA A 257 -16.24 9.76 0.91
C ALA A 257 -17.13 8.55 0.54
N ALA A 258 -16.81 7.85 -0.55
CA ALA A 258 -17.58 6.69 -1.02
C ALA A 258 -17.47 5.50 -0.05
N LEU A 259 -16.29 5.29 0.56
CA LEU A 259 -16.07 4.34 1.64
C LEU A 259 -16.92 4.68 2.87
N ALA A 260 -16.92 5.96 3.29
CA ALA A 260 -17.70 6.42 4.44
C ALA A 260 -19.22 6.17 4.26
N GLU A 261 -19.73 6.30 3.04
CA GLU A 261 -21.13 5.98 2.72
C GLU A 261 -21.42 4.48 2.62
N SER A 262 -20.45 3.69 2.16
CA SER A 262 -20.63 2.24 1.95
C SER A 262 -20.62 1.47 3.27
N ILE A 263 -19.76 1.86 4.22
CA ILE A 263 -19.58 1.13 5.49
C ILE A 263 -20.91 0.94 6.24
N PRO A 264 -21.74 1.97 6.53
CA PRO A 264 -22.99 1.77 7.26
C PRO A 264 -24.00 0.89 6.52
N LYS A 265 -24.10 1.02 5.19
CA LYS A 265 -25.03 0.24 4.35
C LYS A 265 -24.75 -1.25 4.44
N LEU A 266 -23.49 -1.61 4.63
CA LEU A 266 -23.01 -2.99 4.63
C LEU A 266 -22.97 -3.62 6.03
N ARG A 267 -23.05 -2.82 7.10
CA ARG A 267 -23.06 -3.36 8.49
C ARG A 267 -24.18 -4.36 8.74
N ARG A 268 -25.35 -4.18 8.10
CA ARG A 268 -26.49 -5.10 8.23
C ARG A 268 -26.17 -6.55 7.87
N TYR A 269 -25.17 -6.79 7.00
CA TYR A 269 -24.76 -8.15 6.65
C TYR A 269 -24.04 -8.87 7.80
N ALA A 270 -23.52 -8.13 8.80
CA ALA A 270 -22.83 -8.70 9.94
C ALA A 270 -23.78 -9.42 10.92
N GLU A 271 -25.08 -9.11 10.86
CA GLU A 271 -26.11 -9.77 11.68
C GLU A 271 -26.53 -11.13 11.10
N LEU A 272 -26.17 -11.42 9.85
CA LEU A 272 -26.53 -12.67 9.20
C LEU A 272 -25.62 -13.82 9.67
N PRO A 273 -26.15 -15.06 9.74
CA PRO A 273 -25.35 -16.24 10.06
C PRO A 273 -24.18 -16.49 9.10
N GLY A 274 -24.34 -16.05 7.84
CA GLY A 274 -23.32 -16.06 6.80
C GLY A 274 -23.74 -15.10 5.68
N SER A 275 -22.79 -14.60 4.89
CA SER A 275 -23.07 -13.73 3.75
C SER A 275 -21.99 -13.82 2.67
N ALA A 276 -22.41 -13.78 1.42
CA ALA A 276 -21.55 -13.61 0.25
C ALA A 276 -21.99 -12.36 -0.51
N VAL A 277 -21.18 -11.30 -0.46
CA VAL A 277 -21.52 -10.02 -1.12
C VAL A 277 -20.65 -9.85 -2.34
N GLY A 278 -21.28 -9.68 -3.51
CA GLY A 278 -20.57 -9.42 -4.75
C GLY A 278 -19.96 -8.02 -4.83
N ARG A 279 -18.88 -7.86 -5.61
CA ARG A 279 -18.19 -6.57 -5.79
C ARG A 279 -19.07 -5.48 -6.40
N ALA A 280 -20.12 -5.86 -7.14
CA ALA A 280 -21.07 -4.94 -7.75
C ALA A 280 -21.75 -3.99 -6.73
N VAL A 281 -21.87 -4.41 -5.46
CA VAL A 281 -22.45 -3.57 -4.40
C VAL A 281 -21.56 -2.37 -4.05
N ALA A 282 -20.27 -2.46 -4.35
CA ALA A 282 -19.28 -1.41 -4.14
C ALA A 282 -18.53 -1.09 -5.44
N ALA A 283 -19.23 -1.13 -6.58
CA ALA A 283 -18.64 -0.93 -7.90
C ALA A 283 -17.98 0.45 -8.09
N ASP A 284 -18.45 1.45 -7.34
CA ASP A 284 -17.91 2.81 -7.35
C ASP A 284 -16.58 2.94 -6.58
N LEU A 285 -16.17 1.90 -5.84
CA LEU A 285 -14.89 1.85 -5.13
C LEU A 285 -13.81 1.21 -5.99
N ASN A 286 -12.58 1.73 -5.88
CA ASN A 286 -11.41 1.09 -6.46
C ASN A 286 -11.12 -0.28 -5.79
N PRO A 287 -10.36 -1.17 -6.45
CA PRO A 287 -10.12 -2.53 -5.95
C PRO A 287 -9.53 -2.60 -4.54
N LEU A 288 -8.67 -1.66 -4.17
CA LEU A 288 -8.04 -1.64 -2.86
C LEU A 288 -9.02 -1.17 -1.76
N SER A 289 -9.86 -0.17 -2.05
CA SER A 289 -10.94 0.23 -1.15
C SER A 289 -11.95 -0.89 -0.92
N GLN A 290 -12.27 -1.65 -1.98
CA GLN A 290 -13.08 -2.88 -1.86
C GLN A 290 -12.38 -3.93 -0.97
N MET A 291 -11.07 -4.11 -1.17
CA MET A 291 -10.25 -5.02 -0.36
C MET A 291 -10.23 -4.60 1.12
N TRP A 292 -10.07 -3.31 1.42
CA TRP A 292 -10.16 -2.77 2.77
C TRP A 292 -11.52 -3.01 3.40
N LEU A 293 -12.60 -2.76 2.66
CA LEU A 293 -13.98 -2.93 3.11
C LEU A 293 -14.30 -4.40 3.41
N GLY A 294 -13.87 -5.33 2.55
CA GLY A 294 -14.01 -6.77 2.78
C GLY A 294 -13.19 -7.26 3.97
N SER A 295 -11.97 -6.75 4.14
CA SER A 295 -11.12 -7.07 5.29
C SER A 295 -11.72 -6.55 6.61
N ASP A 296 -12.20 -5.31 6.66
CA ASP A 296 -12.84 -4.72 7.85
C ASP A 296 -14.06 -5.52 8.26
N PHE A 297 -14.91 -5.86 7.29
CA PHE A 297 -16.09 -6.68 7.53
C PHE A 297 -15.72 -8.07 8.07
N CYS A 298 -14.79 -8.78 7.42
CA CYS A 298 -14.33 -10.09 7.86
C CYS A 298 -13.74 -10.05 9.28
N ALA A 299 -12.91 -9.04 9.59
CA ALA A 299 -12.30 -8.89 10.91
C ALA A 299 -13.36 -8.72 12.00
N ARG A 300 -14.37 -7.85 11.76
CA ARG A 300 -15.48 -7.63 12.69
C ARG A 300 -16.35 -8.87 12.87
N TYR A 301 -16.64 -9.57 11.77
CA TYR A 301 -17.41 -10.80 11.79
C TYR A 301 -16.71 -11.89 12.63
N ILE A 302 -15.41 -12.09 12.42
CA ILE A 302 -14.60 -12.99 13.24
C ILE A 302 -14.62 -12.55 14.71
N SER A 303 -14.35 -11.27 14.99
CA SER A 303 -14.32 -10.76 16.37
C SER A 303 -15.64 -11.01 17.10
N HIS A 304 -16.78 -10.71 16.46
CA HIS A 304 -18.09 -10.95 17.04
C HIS A 304 -18.34 -12.44 17.32
N ARG A 305 -17.99 -13.33 16.39
CA ARG A 305 -18.16 -14.78 16.56
C ARG A 305 -17.24 -15.37 17.64
N LEU A 306 -16.07 -14.78 17.84
CA LEU A 306 -15.15 -15.17 18.88
C LEU A 306 -15.52 -14.62 20.26
N GLU A 307 -16.54 -13.76 20.39
CA GLU A 307 -16.97 -13.21 21.69
C GLU A 307 -17.32 -14.32 22.70
N THR A 308 -17.90 -15.42 22.23
CA THR A 308 -18.31 -16.57 23.04
C THR A 308 -17.29 -17.72 23.07
N ALA A 309 -16.16 -17.61 22.35
CA ALA A 309 -15.17 -18.68 22.29
C ALA A 309 -14.39 -18.80 23.62
N THR A 310 -14.25 -20.04 24.10
CA THR A 310 -13.56 -20.38 25.37
C THR A 310 -12.22 -21.09 25.15
N ASP A 311 -12.06 -21.66 23.97
CA ASP A 311 -10.89 -22.37 23.47
C ASP A 311 -9.97 -21.44 22.67
N GLN A 312 -8.72 -21.86 22.48
CA GLN A 312 -7.75 -21.09 21.70
C GLN A 312 -7.99 -21.32 20.19
N PRO A 313 -8.36 -20.29 19.43
CA PRO A 313 -8.61 -20.43 18.01
C PRO A 313 -7.32 -20.60 17.20
N ILE A 314 -7.41 -21.38 16.12
CA ILE A 314 -6.38 -21.49 15.09
C ILE A 314 -6.82 -20.67 13.87
N PHE A 315 -5.94 -19.81 13.37
CA PHE A 315 -6.24 -18.93 12.26
C PHE A 315 -5.59 -19.43 10.98
N TRP A 316 -6.34 -19.53 9.89
CA TRP A 316 -5.83 -19.81 8.56
C TRP A 316 -5.99 -18.58 7.67
N THR A 317 -4.87 -18.13 7.08
CA THR A 317 -4.76 -16.88 6.34
C THR A 317 -4.41 -17.17 4.89
N ARG A 318 -4.99 -16.42 3.95
CA ARG A 318 -4.88 -16.72 2.50
C ARG A 318 -3.73 -15.98 1.83
N GLU A 319 -3.22 -14.93 2.44
CA GLU A 319 -2.27 -14.00 1.87
C GLU A 319 -0.98 -14.73 1.46
N GLN A 320 -0.63 -14.62 0.19
CA GLN A 320 0.51 -15.30 -0.44
C GLN A 320 1.57 -14.34 -0.96
N TYR A 321 1.16 -13.10 -1.25
CA TYR A 321 2.00 -12.06 -1.84
C TYR A 321 2.22 -10.91 -0.88
N GLY A 322 3.32 -10.19 -1.05
CA GLY A 322 3.70 -9.08 -0.16
C GLY A 322 2.68 -7.95 -0.15
N GLU A 323 2.06 -7.67 -1.29
CA GLU A 323 0.98 -6.69 -1.42
C GLU A 323 -0.25 -7.06 -0.59
N GLU A 324 -0.64 -8.34 -0.54
CA GLU A 324 -1.78 -8.80 0.27
C GLU A 324 -1.42 -8.79 1.75
N ALA A 325 -0.23 -9.30 2.09
CA ALA A 325 0.25 -9.40 3.46
C ALA A 325 0.49 -8.02 4.09
N SER A 326 0.89 -7.02 3.31
CA SER A 326 1.10 -5.65 3.80
C SER A 326 -0.14 -5.01 4.42
N THR A 327 -1.34 -5.54 4.15
CA THR A 327 -2.57 -5.13 4.85
C THR A 327 -2.50 -5.38 6.36
N TRP A 328 -1.80 -6.44 6.81
CA TRP A 328 -1.58 -6.72 8.23
C TRP A 328 -0.66 -5.70 8.91
N LEU A 329 0.22 -5.08 8.12
CA LEU A 329 1.18 -4.08 8.59
C LEU A 329 0.61 -2.66 8.62
N LEU A 330 -0.34 -2.37 7.73
CA LEU A 330 -0.76 -1.00 7.43
C LEU A 330 -2.24 -0.71 7.71
N PHE A 331 -3.16 -1.67 7.55
CA PHE A 331 -4.57 -1.42 7.82
C PHE A 331 -4.78 -1.32 9.32
N ARG A 332 -5.27 -0.16 9.77
CA ARG A 332 -5.51 0.11 11.19
C ARG A 332 -6.43 -0.95 11.82
N HIS A 333 -7.52 -1.31 11.14
CA HIS A 333 -8.45 -2.32 11.64
C HIS A 333 -7.81 -3.71 11.78
N LYS A 334 -6.84 -4.08 10.91
CA LYS A 334 -6.12 -5.36 11.01
C LYS A 334 -5.17 -5.38 12.21
N ILE A 335 -4.45 -4.27 12.43
CA ILE A 335 -3.57 -4.09 13.58
C ILE A 335 -4.37 -4.20 14.87
N ASP A 336 -5.50 -3.49 14.95
CA ASP A 336 -6.40 -3.52 16.12
C ASP A 336 -7.00 -4.92 16.33
N TYR A 337 -7.41 -5.59 15.26
CA TYR A 337 -7.90 -6.97 15.28
C TYR A 337 -6.83 -7.95 15.80
N LEU A 338 -5.60 -7.89 15.31
CA LEU A 338 -4.51 -8.76 15.77
C LEU A 338 -4.20 -8.53 17.26
N ARG A 339 -4.11 -7.26 17.69
CA ARG A 339 -3.93 -6.92 19.11
C ARG A 339 -5.06 -7.45 19.99
N ALA A 340 -6.32 -7.27 19.57
CA ALA A 340 -7.48 -7.71 20.34
C ALA A 340 -7.56 -9.23 20.46
N THR A 341 -7.41 -9.96 19.35
CA THR A 341 -7.42 -11.42 19.34
C THR A 341 -6.24 -12.01 20.10
N SER A 342 -5.04 -11.46 19.93
CA SER A 342 -3.87 -11.90 20.69
C SER A 342 -4.04 -11.66 22.19
N GLY A 343 -4.45 -10.45 22.59
CA GLY A 343 -4.65 -10.12 24.01
C GLY A 343 -5.70 -10.98 24.72
N ARG A 344 -6.61 -11.59 23.96
CA ARG A 344 -7.62 -12.51 24.48
C ARG A 344 -7.15 -13.97 24.51
N PHE A 345 -6.47 -14.43 23.46
CA PHE A 345 -6.25 -15.85 23.22
C PHE A 345 -4.79 -16.31 23.34
N THR A 346 -3.90 -15.45 23.81
CA THR A 346 -2.49 -15.81 24.02
C THR A 346 -2.11 -15.72 25.50
N THR A 347 -1.18 -16.57 25.89
CA THR A 347 -0.45 -16.44 27.16
C THR A 347 1.06 -16.49 26.87
N PRO A 348 1.94 -16.10 27.81
CA PRO A 348 3.38 -16.20 27.61
C PRO A 348 3.89 -17.60 27.24
N THR A 349 3.13 -18.65 27.58
CA THR A 349 3.48 -20.05 27.34
C THR A 349 2.63 -20.72 26.26
N ALA A 350 1.59 -20.05 25.74
CA ALA A 350 0.69 -20.57 24.72
C ALA A 350 0.41 -19.49 23.65
N PRO A 351 1.25 -19.39 22.60
CA PRO A 351 1.01 -18.47 21.50
C PRO A 351 -0.22 -18.90 20.69
N ALA A 352 -0.91 -17.93 20.08
CA ALA A 352 -1.96 -18.24 19.13
C ALA A 352 -1.33 -18.73 17.83
N ASN A 353 -1.96 -19.68 17.14
CA ASN A 353 -1.41 -20.23 15.91
C ASN A 353 -2.06 -19.57 14.70
N ARG A 354 -1.23 -19.05 13.79
CA ARG A 354 -1.70 -18.55 12.49
C ARG A 354 -0.92 -19.22 11.37
N VAL A 355 -1.65 -19.88 10.48
CA VAL A 355 -1.12 -20.65 9.36
C VAL A 355 -1.33 -19.87 8.06
N PHE A 356 -0.29 -19.87 7.23
CA PHE A 356 -0.28 -19.39 5.86
C PHE A 356 0.11 -20.54 4.94
N CYS A 357 -0.42 -20.55 3.72
CA CYS A 357 0.15 -21.34 2.64
C CYS A 357 0.79 -20.38 1.64
N ILE A 358 2.12 -20.43 1.52
CA ILE A 358 2.91 -19.63 0.58
C ILE A 358 3.69 -20.62 -0.28
N PRO A 359 3.18 -21.00 -1.47
CA PRO A 359 3.87 -21.95 -2.35
C PRO A 359 5.18 -21.39 -2.91
N GLU A 360 6.12 -22.28 -3.26
CA GLU A 360 7.42 -21.88 -3.83
C GLU A 360 7.28 -21.02 -5.10
N THR A 361 6.26 -21.29 -5.91
CA THR A 361 5.95 -20.52 -7.12
C THR A 361 5.55 -19.07 -6.80
N ALA A 362 4.87 -18.84 -5.67
CA ALA A 362 4.55 -17.50 -5.21
C ALA A 362 5.83 -16.76 -4.78
N VAL A 363 6.74 -17.43 -4.07
CA VAL A 363 8.03 -16.85 -3.67
C VAL A 363 8.89 -16.49 -4.88
N GLN A 364 9.06 -17.42 -5.83
CA GLN A 364 9.90 -17.24 -7.01
C GLN A 364 9.42 -16.13 -7.94
N THR A 365 8.11 -15.87 -7.97
CA THR A 365 7.51 -14.80 -8.78
C THR A 365 7.44 -13.46 -8.05
N SER A 366 7.73 -13.43 -6.74
CA SER A 366 7.64 -12.23 -5.92
C SER A 366 8.94 -11.42 -5.98
N PRO A 367 8.87 -10.11 -6.27
CA PRO A 367 10.02 -9.22 -6.15
C PRO A 367 10.59 -9.23 -4.73
N LEU A 368 11.86 -8.83 -4.57
CA LEU A 368 12.53 -8.76 -3.26
C LEU A 368 11.73 -7.92 -2.25
N ALA A 369 11.15 -6.80 -2.70
CA ALA A 369 10.31 -5.92 -1.87
C ALA A 369 9.05 -6.62 -1.32
N GLU A 370 8.40 -7.48 -2.11
CA GLU A 370 7.25 -8.27 -1.63
C GLU A 370 7.64 -9.29 -0.58
N ARG A 371 8.78 -9.97 -0.80
CA ARG A 371 9.31 -10.97 0.13
C ARG A 371 9.65 -10.31 1.48
N VAL A 372 10.20 -9.10 1.47
CA VAL A 372 10.39 -8.29 2.70
C VAL A 372 9.05 -8.02 3.41
N LEU A 373 8.01 -7.60 2.68
CA LEU A 373 6.69 -7.33 3.29
C LEU A 373 6.06 -8.58 3.92
N LEU A 374 6.21 -9.75 3.30
CA LEU A 374 5.78 -11.03 3.87
C LEU A 374 6.47 -11.30 5.21
N LEU A 375 7.80 -11.19 5.25
CA LEU A 375 8.57 -11.43 6.47
C LEU A 375 8.24 -10.41 7.56
N LEU A 376 8.08 -9.13 7.22
CA LEU A 376 7.67 -8.10 8.18
C LEU A 376 6.29 -8.37 8.75
N SER A 377 5.36 -8.86 7.93
CA SER A 377 4.00 -9.22 8.37
C SER A 377 4.05 -10.36 9.40
N ALA A 378 4.86 -11.40 9.12
CA ALA A 378 5.10 -12.50 10.06
C ALA A 378 5.76 -12.01 11.36
N ALA A 379 6.79 -11.17 11.26
CA ALA A 379 7.48 -10.59 12.41
C ALA A 379 6.55 -9.71 13.27
N PHE A 380 5.64 -8.97 12.66
CA PHE A 380 4.63 -8.21 13.39
C PHE A 380 3.71 -9.14 14.20
N MET A 381 3.22 -10.22 13.60
CA MET A 381 2.37 -11.20 14.27
C MET A 381 3.11 -11.90 15.43
N GLU A 382 4.35 -12.32 15.20
CA GLU A 382 5.22 -12.90 16.23
C GLU A 382 5.47 -11.93 17.41
N SER A 383 5.59 -10.62 17.12
CA SER A 383 5.69 -9.59 18.17
C SER A 383 4.46 -9.50 19.07
N LEU A 384 3.32 -9.99 18.60
CA LEU A 384 2.06 -10.10 19.33
C LEU A 384 1.83 -11.53 19.88
N HIS A 385 2.86 -12.35 20.02
CA HIS A 385 2.75 -13.73 20.52
C HIS A 385 1.82 -14.62 19.67
N ILE A 386 1.80 -14.37 18.36
CA ILE A 386 1.15 -15.23 17.37
C ILE A 386 2.25 -16.03 16.67
N ALA A 387 2.28 -17.34 16.87
CA ALA A 387 3.19 -18.24 16.17
C ALA A 387 2.76 -18.36 14.70
N VAL A 388 3.63 -17.91 13.80
CA VAL A 388 3.39 -17.93 12.37
C VAL A 388 3.93 -19.22 11.76
N HIS A 389 3.01 -19.99 11.21
CA HIS A 389 3.28 -21.25 10.51
C HIS A 389 3.12 -21.03 9.01
N VAL A 390 4.15 -21.31 8.22
CA VAL A 390 4.09 -21.20 6.76
C VAL A 390 4.24 -22.58 6.16
N SER A 391 3.23 -23.04 5.44
CA SER A 391 3.29 -24.25 4.61
C SER A 391 3.64 -23.89 3.17
N ALA A 392 4.57 -24.64 2.58
CA ALA A 392 4.94 -24.51 1.17
C ALA A 392 4.11 -25.40 0.23
N ASP A 393 3.26 -26.28 0.78
CA ASP A 393 2.52 -27.26 -0.01
C ASP A 393 1.44 -26.57 -0.87
N PRO A 394 1.54 -26.63 -2.21
CA PRO A 394 0.57 -26.01 -3.10
C PRO A 394 -0.85 -26.58 -2.96
N ALA A 395 -1.02 -27.77 -2.38
CA ALA A 395 -2.35 -28.34 -2.10
C ALA A 395 -3.18 -27.43 -1.19
N TYR A 396 -2.53 -26.67 -0.30
CA TYR A 396 -3.22 -25.75 0.60
C TYR A 396 -3.40 -24.32 0.03
N ALA A 397 -2.88 -24.03 -1.17
CA ALA A 397 -2.85 -22.67 -1.73
C ALA A 397 -4.23 -22.08 -2.02
N THR A 398 -5.24 -22.94 -2.19
CA THR A 398 -6.63 -22.57 -2.52
C THR A 398 -7.56 -22.67 -1.32
N VAL A 399 -7.07 -23.11 -0.16
CA VAL A 399 -7.85 -23.22 1.08
C VAL A 399 -8.40 -21.84 1.45
N GLU A 400 -9.66 -21.83 1.87
CA GLU A 400 -10.34 -20.63 2.31
C GLU A 400 -9.75 -20.06 3.60
N GLY A 401 -9.91 -18.76 3.83
CA GLY A 401 -9.54 -18.14 5.10
C GLY A 401 -10.54 -18.58 6.15
N PHE A 402 -10.06 -19.16 7.24
CA PHE A 402 -10.92 -19.64 8.31
C PHE A 402 -10.32 -19.40 9.69
N VAL A 403 -11.18 -19.42 10.69
CA VAL A 403 -10.81 -19.50 12.11
C VAL A 403 -11.47 -20.74 12.68
N LEU A 404 -10.66 -21.65 13.21
CA LEU A 404 -11.14 -22.86 13.85
C LEU A 404 -11.11 -22.64 15.36
N SER A 405 -12.28 -22.69 15.99
CA SER A 405 -12.46 -22.95 17.42
C SER A 405 -12.79 -24.44 17.57
N PRO A 406 -11.81 -25.32 17.89
CA PRO A 406 -11.97 -26.76 17.78
C PRO A 406 -13.19 -27.34 18.50
N GLN A 407 -13.65 -26.71 19.56
CA GLN A 407 -14.78 -27.17 20.37
C GLN A 407 -16.13 -26.56 19.96
N ALA A 408 -16.14 -25.55 19.10
CA ALA A 408 -17.34 -24.73 18.84
C ALA A 408 -17.71 -24.64 17.35
N GLN A 409 -16.83 -24.07 16.53
CA GLN A 409 -17.19 -23.67 15.17
C GLN A 409 -15.96 -23.43 14.28
N VAL A 410 -16.21 -23.45 12.96
CA VAL A 410 -15.33 -22.90 11.93
C VAL A 410 -15.96 -21.62 11.41
N ILE A 411 -15.23 -20.51 11.46
CA ILE A 411 -15.65 -19.23 10.92
C ILE A 411 -14.94 -19.05 9.58
N LEU A 412 -15.66 -19.06 8.47
CA LEU A 412 -15.11 -18.71 7.17
C LEU A 412 -15.09 -17.20 7.01
N ALA A 413 -13.99 -16.66 6.48
CA ALA A 413 -13.81 -15.23 6.30
C ALA A 413 -12.85 -14.94 5.14
N ASN A 414 -13.42 -14.85 3.94
CA ASN A 414 -12.69 -14.63 2.70
C ASN A 414 -12.91 -13.21 2.18
N TRP A 415 -11.82 -12.51 1.87
CA TRP A 415 -11.84 -11.18 1.23
C TRP A 415 -10.69 -11.03 0.22
N VAL A 416 -9.55 -11.65 0.51
CA VAL A 416 -8.44 -11.86 -0.44
C VAL A 416 -8.79 -12.97 -1.42
N ARG A 417 -8.63 -12.68 -2.73
CA ARG A 417 -8.91 -13.63 -3.83
C ARG A 417 -10.28 -14.32 -3.70
N ALA A 418 -11.28 -13.59 -3.20
CA ALA A 418 -12.66 -14.01 -3.14
C ALA A 418 -13.40 -13.59 -4.42
N ASP A 419 -14.39 -14.40 -4.84
CA ASP A 419 -15.27 -14.11 -5.98
C ASP A 419 -16.10 -12.83 -5.77
N GLY A 420 -16.31 -12.44 -4.51
CA GLY A 420 -17.01 -11.24 -4.09
C GLY A 420 -16.14 -10.23 -3.34
N LEU A 421 -16.81 -9.24 -2.75
CA LEU A 421 -16.27 -8.31 -1.78
C LEU A 421 -15.88 -9.04 -0.49
N TRP A 422 -16.72 -9.99 -0.05
CA TRP A 422 -16.38 -11.00 0.95
C TRP A 422 -17.28 -12.24 0.83
N HIS A 423 -16.84 -13.31 1.47
CA HIS A 423 -17.64 -14.47 1.82
C HIS A 423 -17.36 -14.86 3.28
N VAL A 424 -18.39 -14.80 4.13
CA VAL A 424 -18.33 -15.23 5.52
C VAL A 424 -19.38 -16.29 5.81
N ASP A 425 -19.05 -17.24 6.67
CA ASP A 425 -19.98 -18.27 7.15
C ASP A 425 -19.54 -18.77 8.54
N ALA A 426 -20.45 -19.41 9.27
CA ALA A 426 -20.14 -20.09 10.54
C ALA A 426 -20.66 -21.52 10.49
N LEU A 427 -19.75 -22.48 10.61
CA LEU A 427 -20.01 -23.91 10.51
C LEU A 427 -19.79 -24.58 11.87
N ASP A 428 -20.78 -25.28 12.40
CA ASP A 428 -20.73 -25.97 13.69
C ASP A 428 -20.81 -27.51 13.57
N ARG A 429 -21.00 -28.02 12.34
CA ARG A 429 -21.13 -29.45 12.09
C ARG A 429 -19.81 -30.17 12.32
N ARG A 430 -19.86 -31.30 13.04
CA ARG A 430 -18.68 -32.15 13.34
C ARG A 430 -17.84 -32.52 12.12
N THR A 431 -18.47 -32.75 10.97
CA THR A 431 -17.77 -33.06 9.71
C THR A 431 -16.95 -31.88 9.19
N ALA A 432 -17.48 -30.66 9.30
CA ALA A 432 -16.76 -29.44 8.93
C ALA A 432 -15.60 -29.21 9.91
N LEU A 433 -15.84 -29.30 11.22
CA LEU A 433 -14.80 -29.16 12.25
C LEU A 433 -13.61 -30.10 12.00
N ARG A 434 -13.87 -31.39 11.77
CA ARG A 434 -12.81 -32.37 11.45
C ARG A 434 -12.03 -31.99 10.19
N ARG A 435 -12.72 -31.63 9.11
CA ARG A 435 -12.07 -31.26 7.84
C ARG A 435 -11.11 -30.08 8.03
N TYR A 436 -11.54 -29.01 8.68
CA TYR A 436 -10.71 -27.81 8.87
C TYR A 436 -9.62 -28.02 9.93
N ASP A 437 -9.87 -28.87 10.92
CA ASP A 437 -8.85 -29.30 11.88
C ASP A 437 -7.75 -30.12 11.21
N ASP A 438 -8.09 -31.04 10.31
CA ASP A 438 -7.10 -31.80 9.54
C ASP A 438 -6.26 -30.88 8.63
N VAL A 439 -6.88 -29.87 8.01
CA VAL A 439 -6.16 -28.84 7.22
C VAL A 439 -5.23 -28.01 8.11
N ALA A 440 -5.70 -27.54 9.26
CA ALA A 440 -4.90 -26.76 10.19
C ALA A 440 -3.70 -27.55 10.73
N ARG A 441 -3.93 -28.82 11.12
CA ARG A 441 -2.86 -29.71 11.60
C ARG A 441 -1.86 -30.06 10.50
N GLY A 442 -2.33 -30.37 9.29
CA GLY A 442 -1.46 -30.64 8.14
C GLY A 442 -0.58 -29.45 7.78
N GLY A 443 -1.17 -28.25 7.67
CA GLY A 443 -0.41 -27.03 7.37
C GLY A 443 0.60 -26.62 8.44
N GLN A 444 0.38 -27.00 9.72
CA GLN A 444 1.34 -26.76 10.80
C GLN A 444 2.45 -27.81 10.85
N ALA A 445 2.12 -29.09 10.66
CA ALA A 445 3.09 -30.19 10.75
C ALA A 445 4.20 -30.06 9.70
N ASP A 446 3.84 -29.65 8.49
CA ASP A 446 4.76 -29.49 7.36
C ASP A 446 5.23 -28.03 7.18
N ALA A 447 5.07 -27.20 8.21
CA ALA A 447 5.46 -25.81 8.13
C ALA A 447 6.99 -25.67 8.06
N ILE A 448 7.48 -24.90 7.10
CA ILE A 448 8.89 -24.48 7.04
C ILE A 448 9.30 -23.65 8.28
N THR A 449 8.32 -23.12 9.00
CA THR A 449 8.48 -22.39 10.26
C THR A 449 8.01 -23.19 11.48
N ALA A 450 8.15 -24.52 11.48
CA ALA A 450 7.73 -25.39 12.59
C ALA A 450 8.60 -25.28 13.88
N ALA A 451 9.54 -24.33 13.95
CA ALA A 451 10.42 -24.18 15.10
C ALA A 451 9.68 -23.65 16.36
N PRO A 452 10.10 -24.05 17.58
CA PRO A 452 9.43 -23.64 18.82
C PRO A 452 9.67 -22.16 19.17
N HIS A 453 10.80 -21.60 18.74
CA HIS A 453 11.19 -20.23 19.05
C HIS A 453 11.02 -19.29 17.85
N SER A 454 10.58 -18.06 18.13
CA SER A 454 10.29 -17.06 17.10
C SER A 454 11.50 -16.72 16.23
N ASN A 455 12.70 -16.64 16.82
CA ASN A 455 13.93 -16.37 16.09
C ASN A 455 14.20 -17.41 14.99
N GLN A 456 14.06 -18.70 15.33
CA GLN A 456 14.23 -19.81 14.41
C GLN A 456 13.14 -19.83 13.33
N ARG A 457 11.88 -19.54 13.70
CA ARG A 457 10.78 -19.45 12.73
C ARG A 457 11.00 -18.33 11.71
N LEU A 458 11.31 -17.13 12.19
CA LEU A 458 11.52 -15.97 11.32
C LEU A 458 12.79 -16.09 10.49
N GLN A 459 13.85 -16.70 11.02
CA GLN A 459 15.05 -17.00 10.23
C GLN A 459 14.76 -18.04 9.15
N GLY A 460 14.07 -19.15 9.48
CA GLY A 460 13.66 -20.16 8.49
C GLY A 460 12.73 -19.58 7.42
N LEU A 461 11.83 -18.67 7.79
CA LEU A 461 11.02 -17.93 6.82
C LEU A 461 11.87 -17.01 5.94
N ALA A 462 12.87 -16.31 6.49
CA ALA A 462 13.77 -15.48 5.70
C ALA A 462 14.59 -16.31 4.71
N GLU A 463 15.07 -17.49 5.12
CA GLU A 463 15.78 -18.42 4.24
C GLU A 463 14.87 -18.92 3.10
N TYR A 464 13.64 -19.32 3.42
CA TYR A 464 12.66 -19.74 2.40
C TYR A 464 12.30 -18.63 1.42
N LEU A 465 12.15 -17.40 1.92
CA LEU A 465 11.89 -16.21 1.11
C LEU A 465 13.14 -15.70 0.38
N ASP A 466 14.29 -16.39 0.47
CA ASP A 466 15.57 -15.96 -0.12
C ASP A 466 15.91 -14.50 0.26
N LEU A 467 15.82 -14.22 1.56
CA LEU A 467 16.16 -12.95 2.20
C LEU A 467 17.42 -13.12 3.03
N ASN A 468 18.40 -12.25 2.82
CA ASN A 468 19.60 -12.22 3.66
C ASN A 468 19.23 -11.79 5.09
N TRP A 469 19.26 -12.73 6.03
CA TRP A 469 18.86 -12.52 7.43
C TRP A 469 19.65 -11.41 8.13
N THR A 470 20.97 -11.39 7.95
CA THR A 470 21.86 -10.37 8.56
C THR A 470 21.54 -8.97 8.03
N TRP A 471 21.37 -8.83 6.72
CA TRP A 471 20.99 -7.57 6.09
C TRP A 471 19.63 -7.09 6.58
N LEU A 472 18.63 -7.97 6.61
CA LEU A 472 17.29 -7.63 7.06
C LEU A 472 17.26 -7.21 8.53
N ARG A 473 17.94 -7.96 9.40
CA ARG A 473 18.06 -7.59 10.82
C ARG A 473 18.77 -6.24 10.99
N ARG A 474 19.85 -5.99 10.23
CA ARG A 474 20.54 -4.68 10.20
C ARG A 474 19.55 -3.55 9.82
N ARG A 475 18.76 -3.71 8.75
CA ARG A 475 17.72 -2.73 8.35
C ARG A 475 16.68 -2.49 9.44
N CYS A 476 16.18 -3.57 10.05
CA CYS A 476 15.21 -3.47 11.12
C CYS A 476 15.77 -2.75 12.34
N THR A 477 17.03 -3.01 12.72
CA THR A 477 17.72 -2.30 13.79
C THR A 477 17.83 -0.81 13.48
N GLU A 478 18.34 -0.45 12.29
CA GLU A 478 18.46 0.94 11.84
C GLU A 478 17.10 1.68 11.94
N LEU A 479 16.04 1.10 11.37
CA LEU A 479 14.70 1.70 11.39
C LEU A 479 14.04 1.68 12.78
N SER A 480 14.34 0.71 13.63
CA SER A 480 13.75 0.61 14.98
C SER A 480 14.13 1.76 15.91
N THR A 481 15.26 2.43 15.63
CA THR A 481 15.76 3.57 16.43
C THR A 481 15.02 4.86 16.11
N VAL A 482 14.59 5.05 14.86
CA VAL A 482 14.00 6.30 14.36
C VAL A 482 12.51 6.20 14.01
N GLY A 483 11.98 4.98 13.88
CA GLY A 483 10.65 4.71 13.32
C GLY A 483 10.60 4.96 11.82
N ILE A 484 9.46 4.71 11.17
CA ILE A 484 9.28 4.99 9.73
C ILE A 484 8.55 6.31 9.47
N GLU A 485 8.04 6.99 10.48
CA GLU A 485 7.24 8.21 10.36
C GLU A 485 8.03 9.42 9.88
N GLY A 486 9.36 9.41 10.03
CA GLY A 486 10.24 10.40 9.40
C GLY A 486 10.38 10.17 7.89
N MET A 487 10.34 8.90 7.48
CA MET A 487 10.41 8.47 6.08
C MET A 487 9.09 8.75 5.35
N ILE A 488 7.98 8.26 5.90
CA ILE A 488 6.66 8.39 5.29
C ILE A 488 5.55 8.31 6.34
N ARG A 489 4.49 9.11 6.18
CA ARG A 489 3.29 9.06 7.02
C ARG A 489 2.05 8.81 6.16
N PRO A 490 1.12 7.95 6.61
CA PRO A 490 -0.18 7.84 5.96
C PRO A 490 -0.99 9.11 6.19
N ARG A 491 -1.75 9.53 5.17
CA ARG A 491 -2.73 10.64 5.29
C ARG A 491 -4.11 10.09 5.59
N SER A 492 -4.44 8.91 5.06
CA SER A 492 -5.64 8.17 5.37
C SER A 492 -5.65 7.71 6.82
N ARG A 493 -6.70 8.10 7.54
CA ARG A 493 -6.96 7.63 8.92
C ARG A 493 -7.14 6.11 9.04
N LEU A 494 -7.41 5.44 7.91
CA LEU A 494 -7.62 3.99 7.85
C LEU A 494 -6.31 3.19 7.87
N LEU A 495 -5.17 3.89 7.78
CA LEU A 495 -3.84 3.32 7.80
C LEU A 495 -3.07 3.70 9.07
N SER A 496 -2.06 2.90 9.40
CA SER A 496 -1.11 3.13 10.49
C SER A 496 0.27 2.58 10.15
N THR A 497 1.32 3.17 10.70
CA THR A 497 2.72 2.72 10.61
C THR A 497 3.12 1.75 11.74
N ASP A 498 2.24 1.60 12.73
CA ASP A 498 2.45 0.79 13.94
C ASP A 498 2.92 -0.64 13.66
N GLY A 499 2.33 -1.31 12.67
CA GLY A 499 2.66 -2.70 12.35
C GLY A 499 4.11 -2.85 11.87
N ILE A 500 4.54 -1.97 10.97
CA ILE A 500 5.92 -1.95 10.45
C ILE A 500 6.91 -1.62 11.57
N ASN A 501 6.61 -0.60 12.38
CA ASN A 501 7.46 -0.20 13.51
C ASN A 501 7.56 -1.30 14.58
N ALA A 502 6.47 -2.04 14.83
CA ALA A 502 6.49 -3.18 15.74
C ALA A 502 7.33 -4.34 15.17
N ALA A 503 7.17 -4.68 13.88
CA ALA A 503 7.99 -5.69 13.22
C ALA A 503 9.49 -5.37 13.28
N CYS A 504 9.87 -4.14 12.94
CA CYS A 504 11.27 -3.71 12.95
C CYS A 504 11.87 -3.78 14.36
N ARG A 505 11.15 -3.26 15.37
CA ARG A 505 11.58 -3.36 16.78
C ARG A 505 11.70 -4.79 17.27
N TYR A 506 10.82 -5.68 16.81
CA TYR A 506 10.85 -7.09 17.19
C TYR A 506 12.09 -7.78 16.61
N LEU A 507 12.29 -7.70 15.30
CA LEU A 507 13.45 -8.28 14.60
C LEU A 507 14.79 -7.73 15.10
N ALA A 508 14.83 -6.45 15.48
CA ALA A 508 16.02 -5.82 16.05
C ALA A 508 16.43 -6.45 17.41
N ARG A 509 15.45 -6.93 18.20
CA ARG A 509 15.66 -7.46 19.57
C ARG A 509 15.79 -8.98 19.62
N LEU A 510 15.44 -9.70 18.56
CA LEU A 510 15.57 -11.16 18.53
C LEU A 510 17.04 -11.55 18.74
N THR A 511 17.30 -12.38 19.75
CA THR A 511 18.63 -12.92 20.02
C THR A 511 18.84 -14.24 19.29
#